data_AF-R6TJK1-F1
#
_entry.id   AF-R6TJK1-F1
#
_cell.length_a   1.000
_cell.length_b   1.000
_cell.length_c   1.000
_cell.angle_alpha   90.00
_cell.angle_beta   90.00
_cell.angle_gamma   90.00
#
_symmetry.space_group_name_H-M   'P 1'
#
loop_
_entity.id
_entity.type
_entity.pdbx_description
1 polymer ?
#
loop_
_entity_poly.entity_id
_entity_poly.type
_entity_poly.pdbx_seq_one_letter_code
_entity_poly.pdbx_strand_id
1 'polypeptide(L)' 'MDQKCVVENLWRVWVDTKRRIVSFHEEEGCQLLEFRSHEMFLRCVDQYSGKQYRYQ' A
#
# COMPACT_ATOMS: atom_id res chain seq x y z
N MET A 1 7.22 30.17 4.25
CA MET A 1 7.15 29.98 2.79
C MET A 1 7.27 28.51 2.52
N ASP A 2 6.10 27.90 2.50
CA ASP A 2 5.75 26.73 1.69
C ASP A 2 6.83 25.67 1.62
N GLN A 3 6.88 24.84 2.67
CA GLN A 3 7.33 23.46 2.52
C GLN A 3 6.48 22.90 1.38
N LYS A 4 7.03 22.93 0.16
CA LYS A 4 6.52 22.19 -0.98
C LYS A 4 6.48 20.77 -0.48
N CYS A 5 5.32 20.38 0.03
CA CYS A 5 4.96 19.02 0.30
C CYS A 5 5.05 18.41 -1.08
N VAL A 6 6.23 17.87 -1.40
CA VAL A 6 6.41 17.08 -2.59
C VAL A 6 5.61 15.84 -2.23
N VAL A 7 4.30 15.92 -2.46
CA VAL A 7 3.43 14.76 -2.55
C VAL A 7 3.90 14.09 -3.85
N GLU A 8 5.11 13.53 -3.82
CA GLU A 8 5.73 12.79 -4.91
C GLU A 8 4.96 11.48 -5.03
N ASN A 9 3.67 11.54 -5.42
CA ASN A 9 2.79 10.40 -5.67
C ASN A 9 3.14 9.18 -4.80
N LEU A 10 3.24 9.39 -3.47
CA LEU A 10 3.61 8.33 -2.55
C LEU A 10 2.37 7.49 -2.32
N TRP A 11 2.35 6.32 -2.95
CA TRP A 11 1.29 5.34 -2.79
C TRP A 11 1.56 4.55 -1.53
N ARG A 12 0.60 4.55 -0.61
CA ARG A 12 0.71 3.86 0.68
C ARG A 12 -0.36 2.79 0.75
N VAL A 13 0.03 1.62 1.24
CA VAL A 13 -0.89 0.52 1.46
C VAL A 13 -0.45 -0.25 2.70
N TRP A 14 -1.41 -0.72 3.47
CA TRP A 14 -1.20 -1.49 4.68
C TRP A 14 -1.52 -2.94 4.36
N VAL A 15 -0.57 -3.84 4.57
CA VAL A 15 -0.72 -5.26 4.24
C VAL A 15 -0.60 -6.10 5.49
N ASP A 16 -1.68 -6.80 5.84
CA ASP A 16 -1.67 -7.86 6.84
C ASP A 16 -1.38 -9.20 6.14
N THR A 17 -0.18 -9.73 6.34
CA THR A 17 0.21 -11.04 5.78
C THR A 17 -0.36 -12.23 6.55
N LYS A 18 -0.81 -12.04 7.80
CA LYS A 18 -1.40 -13.09 8.65
C LYS A 18 -2.85 -13.34 8.25
N ARG A 19 -3.63 -12.27 8.15
CA ARG A 19 -5.03 -12.25 7.72
C ARG A 19 -5.17 -12.23 6.19
N ARG A 20 -4.06 -11.97 5.48
CA ARG A 20 -4.00 -11.78 4.02
C ARG A 20 -4.96 -10.68 3.58
N ILE A 21 -4.82 -9.51 4.19
CA ILE A 21 -5.65 -8.33 3.92
C ILE A 21 -4.74 -7.21 3.42
N VAL A 22 -5.22 -6.46 2.44
CA VAL A 22 -4.58 -5.26 1.91
C VAL A 22 -5.56 -4.10 2.10
N SER A 23 -5.12 -3.07 2.80
CA SER A 23 -5.94 -1.94 3.18
C SER A 23 -5.31 -0.64 2.74
N PHE A 24 -6.13 0.32 2.34
CA PHE A 24 -5.66 1.65 1.92
C PHE A 24 -5.62 2.67 3.06
N HIS A 25 -6.01 2.24 4.26
CA HIS A 25 -5.98 3.00 5.49
C HIS A 25 -5.05 2.34 6.51
N GLU A 26 -4.59 3.14 7.47
CA GLU A 26 -3.80 2.64 8.58
C GLU A 26 -4.59 1.63 9.41
N GLU A 27 -4.06 0.41 9.52
CA GLU A 27 -4.64 -0.66 10.33
C GLU A 27 -3.59 -1.24 11.29
N GLU A 28 -4.02 -1.44 12.54
CA GLU A 28 -3.19 -2.05 13.57
C GLU A 28 -2.86 -3.50 13.21
N GLY A 29 -1.57 -3.84 13.25
CA GLY A 29 -1.08 -5.16 12.86
C GLY A 29 -0.78 -5.34 11.37
N CYS A 30 -1.04 -4.33 10.54
CA CYS A 30 -0.67 -4.32 9.13
C CYS A 30 0.74 -3.75 8.93
N GLN A 31 1.43 -4.24 7.90
CA GLN A 31 2.71 -3.71 7.45
C GLN A 31 2.47 -2.57 6.46
N LEU A 32 2.92 -1.36 6.81
CA LEU A 32 2.92 -0.23 5.89
C LEU A 32 3.93 -0.47 4.76
N LEU A 33 3.46 -0.35 3.52
CA LEU A 33 4.27 -0.35 2.31
C LEU A 33 4.09 1.00 1.61
N GLU A 34 5.19 1.70 1.42
CA GLU A 34 5.24 2.97 0.71
C GLU A 34 5.95 2.79 -0.63
N PHE A 35 5.29 3.27 -1.70
CA PHE A 35 5.80 3.22 -3.05
C PHE A 35 5.85 4.62 -3.64
N ARG A 36 6.99 4.97 -4.24
CA ARG A 36 7.12 6.22 -5.01
C ARG A 36 6.69 6.08 -6.46
N SER A 37 6.38 4.87 -6.89
CA SER A 37 6.09 4.53 -8.29
C SER A 37 4.77 3.80 -8.38
N HIS A 38 3.85 4.37 -9.15
CA HIS A 38 2.52 3.79 -9.35
C HIS A 38 2.59 2.38 -9.94
N GLU A 39 3.52 2.12 -10.85
CA GLU A 39 3.70 0.79 -11.45
C GLU A 39 4.13 -0.26 -10.41
N MET A 40 5.04 0.09 -9.49
CA MET A 40 5.43 -0.81 -8.40
C MET A 40 4.27 -1.10 -7.47
N PHE A 41 3.47 -0.09 -7.14
CA PHE A 41 2.26 -0.25 -6.36
C PHE A 41 1.26 -1.20 -7.03
N LEU A 42 0.97 -1.00 -8.33
CA LEU A 42 0.07 -1.86 -9.09
C LEU A 42 0.57 -3.30 -9.16
N ARG A 43 1.87 -3.52 -9.41
CA ARG A 43 2.46 -4.87 -9.39
C ARG A 43 2.38 -5.52 -8.02
N CYS A 44 2.51 -4.73 -6.96
CA CYS A 44 2.38 -5.23 -5.59
C CYS A 44 0.94 -5.66 -5.30
N VAL A 45 -0.03 -4.81 -5.63
CA VAL A 45 -1.46 -5.11 -5.56
C VAL A 45 -1.81 -6.34 -6.39
N ASP A 46 -1.38 -6.42 -7.65
CA ASP A 46 -1.61 -7.59 -8.52
C ASP A 46 -1.03 -8.89 -7.93
N GLN A 47 0.19 -8.83 -7.38
CA GLN A 47 0.78 -9.97 -6.69
C GLN A 47 -0.04 -10.41 -5.47
N TYR A 48 -0.57 -9.47 -4.69
CA TYR A 48 -1.42 -9.80 -3.55
C TYR A 48 -2.78 -10.36 -3.99
N SER A 49 -3.35 -9.85 -5.08
CA SER A 49 -4.56 -10.37 -5.71
C SER A 49 -4.36 -11.83 -6.15
N GLY A 50 -3.23 -12.12 -6.82
CA GLY A 50 -2.85 -13.48 -7.20
C GLY A 50 -2.61 -14.42 -6.01
N LYS A 51 -2.22 -13.87 -4.85
CA LYS A 51 -2.08 -14.60 -3.59
C LYS A 51 -3.39 -14.72 -2.80
N GLN A 52 -4.52 -14.32 -3.38
CA GLN A 52 -5.85 -14.34 -2.78
C GLN A 52 -5.96 -13.48 -1.50
N TYR A 53 -5.27 -12.34 -1.46
CA TYR A 53 -5.46 -11.36 -0.40
C TYR A 53 -6.80 -10.63 -0.58
N ARG A 54 -7.43 -10.25 0.53
CA ARG A 54 -8.67 -9.48 0.56
C ARG A 54 -8.36 -7.99 0.62
N TYR A 55 -9.13 -7.17 -0.09
CA TYR A 55 -8.99 -5.72 -0.03
C TYR A 55 -10.07 -5.14 0.89
N GLN A 56 -9.67 -4.29 1.84
CA GLN A 56 -10.55 -3.64 2.83
C GLN A 56 -10.38 -2.12 2.85
#